data_AF-A0A7W0Q6E3-F1
#
_entry.id   AF-A0A7W0Q6E3-F1
#
_cell.length_a   1.000
_cell.length_b   1.000
_cell.length_c   1.000
_cell.angle_alpha   90.00
_cell.angle_beta   90.00
_cell.angle_gamma   90.00
#
_symmetry.space_group_name_H-M   'P 1'
#
loop_
_entity.id
_entity.type
_entity.pdbx_description
1 polymer ?
#
loop_
_entity_poly.entity_id
_entity_poly.type
_entity_poly.pdbx_seq_one_letter_code
_entity_poly.pdbx_strand_id
1 'polypeptide(L)'
;MTRDEVERAILDEEAMLEEIARLLEHQTPLAAWPEPARTALACALADDASSRAEGWKVTALRRHLFGAAGTIPAMDPRQAATDLDLRRADRLRSDLPARVRFRAAMFLGDLARG
;
A
#
# COMPACT_ATOMS: atom_id res chain seq x y z
N MET A 1 -0.92 -3.52 -25.92
CA MET A 1 0.01 -2.71 -25.13
C MET A 1 1.32 -2.63 -25.89
N THR A 2 1.77 -1.44 -26.23
CA THR A 2 3.08 -1.21 -26.88
C THR A 2 4.20 -1.28 -25.85
N ARG A 3 5.45 -1.40 -26.30
CA ARG A 3 6.62 -1.37 -25.40
C ARG A 3 6.66 -0.11 -24.53
N ASP A 4 6.38 1.04 -25.13
CA ASP A 4 6.39 2.33 -24.44
C ASP A 4 5.30 2.42 -23.36
N GLU A 5 4.14 1.80 -23.60
CA GLU A 5 3.06 1.70 -22.61
C GLU A 5 3.44 0.82 -21.42
N VAL A 6 4.15 -0.28 -21.68
CA VAL A 6 4.68 -1.17 -20.62
C VAL A 6 5.71 -0.42 -19.77
N GLU A 7 6.69 0.21 -20.42
CA GLU A 7 7.76 0.94 -19.71
C GLU A 7 7.19 2.09 -18.86
N ARG A 8 6.20 2.82 -19.37
CA ARG A 8 5.53 3.87 -18.62
C ARG A 8 4.77 3.34 -17.41
N ALA A 9 4.06 2.22 -17.55
CA ALA A 9 3.37 1.60 -16.42
C ALA A 9 4.34 1.17 -15.32
N ILE A 10 5.50 0.60 -15.67
CA ILE A 10 6.53 0.21 -14.70
C ILE A 10 7.08 1.44 -13.95
N LEU A 11 7.36 2.53 -14.67
CA LEU A 11 7.84 3.77 -14.05
C LEU A 11 6.79 4.38 -13.11
N ASP A 12 5.50 4.35 -13.50
CA ASP A 12 4.41 4.85 -12.67
C ASP A 12 4.20 3.99 -11.41
N GLU A 13 4.43 2.68 -11.49
CA GLU A 13 4.41 1.76 -10.35
C GLU A 13 5.58 2.01 -9.40
N GLU A 14 6.80 2.23 -9.91
CA GLU A 14 7.97 2.53 -9.10
C GLU A 14 7.84 3.90 -8.41
N ALA A 15 7.37 4.93 -9.13
CA ALA A 15 7.14 6.25 -8.54
C ALA A 15 6.09 6.20 -7.41
N MET A 16 5.05 5.37 -7.55
CA MET A 16 4.06 5.15 -6.49
C MET A 16 4.67 4.48 -5.26
N LEU A 17 5.51 3.46 -5.47
CA LEU A 17 6.22 2.77 -4.40
C LEU A 17 7.13 3.72 -3.61
N GLU A 18 7.91 4.55 -4.32
CA GLU A 18 8.79 5.55 -3.70
C GLU A 18 8.00 6.62 -2.93
N GLU A 19 6.90 7.11 -3.48
CA GLU A 19 6.06 8.11 -2.82
C GLU A 19 5.44 7.57 -1.53
N ILE A 20 4.90 6.35 -1.54
CA ILE A 20 4.33 5.74 -0.33
C ILE A 20 5.43 5.48 0.70
N ALA A 21 6.60 4.99 0.28
CA ALA A 21 7.72 4.79 1.18
C ALA A 21 8.15 6.11 1.85
N ARG A 22 8.23 7.19 1.06
CA ARG A 22 8.53 8.54 1.55
C ARG A 22 7.49 9.03 2.56
N LEU A 23 6.20 8.91 2.26
CA LEU A 23 5.12 9.34 3.16
C LEU A 23 5.13 8.60 4.49
N LEU A 24 5.45 7.30 4.48
CA LEU A 24 5.59 6.48 5.68
C LEU A 24 6.80 6.88 6.52
N GLU A 25 7.97 7.01 5.90
CA GLU A 25 9.21 7.39 6.61
C GLU A 25 9.14 8.81 7.21
N HIS A 26 8.39 9.72 6.58
CA HIS A 26 8.14 11.06 7.09
C HIS A 26 6.98 11.14 8.10
N GLN A 27 6.34 10.01 8.40
CA GLN A 27 5.17 9.95 9.29
C GLN A 27 4.05 10.93 8.89
N THR A 28 3.86 11.12 7.58
CA THR A 28 2.87 12.06 7.05
C THR A 28 1.46 11.58 7.41
N PRO A 29 0.59 12.39 8.05
CA PRO A 29 -0.77 11.96 8.38
C PRO A 29 -1.58 11.53 7.16
N LEU A 30 -2.38 10.46 7.27
CA LEU A 30 -3.13 9.86 6.15
C LEU A 30 -4.02 10.88 5.40
N ALA A 31 -4.60 11.84 6.12
CA ALA A 31 -5.44 12.89 5.55
C ALA A 31 -4.69 13.77 4.53
N ALA A 32 -3.38 13.94 4.70
CA ALA A 32 -2.52 14.73 3.81
C ALA A 32 -1.99 13.93 2.61
N TRP A 33 -2.29 12.63 2.51
CA TRP A 33 -1.80 11.80 1.42
C TRP A 33 -2.55 12.09 0.10
N PRO A 34 -1.89 11.95 -1.06
CA PRO A 34 -2.58 11.89 -2.34
C PRO A 34 -3.58 10.74 -2.39
N GLU A 35 -4.76 10.96 -2.98
CA GLU A 35 -5.79 9.92 -3.09
C GLU A 35 -5.27 8.63 -3.75
N PRO A 36 -4.52 8.67 -4.87
CA PRO A 36 -4.00 7.45 -5.48
C PRO A 36 -3.10 6.63 -4.55
N ALA A 37 -2.30 7.28 -3.70
CA ALA A 37 -1.45 6.61 -2.73
C ALA A 37 -2.27 5.95 -1.62
N ARG A 38 -3.31 6.63 -1.12
CA ARG A 38 -4.26 6.05 -0.17
C ARG A 38 -4.96 4.83 -0.76
N THR A 39 -5.48 4.94 -1.97
CA THR A 39 -6.17 3.83 -2.65
C THR A 39 -5.25 2.65 -2.88
N ALA A 40 -4.03 2.88 -3.40
CA ALA A 40 -3.06 1.81 -3.62
C ALA A 40 -2.67 1.09 -2.32
N LEU A 41 -2.44 1.84 -1.23
CA LEU A 41 -2.16 1.24 0.07
C LEU A 41 -3.38 0.49 0.64
N ALA A 42 -4.59 1.05 0.50
CA ALA A 42 -5.83 0.40 0.90
C ALA A 42 -6.01 -0.94 0.17
N CYS A 43 -5.80 -0.97 -1.15
CA CYS A 43 -5.83 -2.20 -1.96
C CYS A 43 -4.71 -3.17 -1.57
N ALA A 44 -3.49 -2.68 -1.33
CA ALA A 44 -2.36 -3.52 -0.90
C ALA A 44 -2.63 -4.22 0.44
N LEU A 45 -3.35 -3.54 1.33
CA LEU A 45 -3.73 -4.03 2.64
C LEU A 45 -5.08 -4.73 2.68
N ALA A 46 -5.91 -4.62 1.64
CA ALA A 46 -7.19 -5.34 1.56
C ALA A 46 -6.93 -6.84 1.40
N ASP A 47 -7.66 -7.63 2.16
CA ASP A 47 -7.66 -9.09 2.03
C ASP A 47 -8.72 -9.44 1.00
N ASP A 48 -8.32 -9.58 -0.26
CA ASP A 48 -9.25 -9.99 -1.29
C ASP A 48 -9.38 -11.52 -1.23
N ALA A 49 -10.51 -11.99 -0.70
CA ALA A 49 -10.85 -13.41 -0.60
C ALA A 49 -10.86 -14.12 -1.96
N SER A 50 -10.82 -13.38 -3.07
CA SER A 50 -10.80 -13.90 -4.45
C SER A 50 -9.47 -14.56 -4.86
N SER A 51 -8.35 -14.26 -4.20
CA SER A 51 -7.04 -14.85 -4.52
C SER A 51 -6.33 -15.41 -3.27
N ARG A 52 -6.71 -16.64 -2.87
CA ARG A 52 -6.00 -17.39 -1.81
C ARG A 52 -4.50 -17.57 -2.06
N ALA A 53 -4.03 -17.40 -3.29
CA ALA A 53 -2.64 -17.65 -3.69
C ALA A 53 -1.64 -16.64 -3.09
N GLU A 54 -2.09 -15.44 -2.66
CA GLU A 54 -1.17 -14.37 -2.24
C GLU A 54 -1.52 -13.69 -0.90
N GLY A 55 -2.47 -14.23 -0.13
CA GLY A 55 -2.85 -13.68 1.19
C GLY A 55 -1.68 -13.62 2.19
N TRP A 56 -0.64 -14.43 1.99
CA TRP A 56 0.60 -14.36 2.78
C TRP A 56 1.34 -13.04 2.57
N LYS A 57 1.34 -12.46 1.36
CA LYS A 57 1.99 -11.17 1.09
C LYS A 57 1.27 -10.04 1.83
N VAL A 58 -0.07 -10.04 1.80
CA VAL A 58 -0.89 -9.08 2.56
C VAL A 58 -0.60 -9.18 4.05
N THR A 59 -0.58 -10.41 4.58
CA THR A 59 -0.28 -10.66 6.00
C THR A 59 1.13 -10.20 6.38
N ALA A 60 2.13 -10.50 5.54
CA ALA A 60 3.51 -10.09 5.74
C ALA A 60 3.64 -8.55 5.72
N LEU A 61 3.02 -7.89 4.74
CA LEU A 61 3.00 -6.44 4.63
C LEU A 61 2.35 -5.79 5.86
N ARG A 62 1.14 -6.24 6.25
CA ARG A 62 0.44 -5.76 7.44
C ARG A 62 1.31 -5.90 8.69
N ARG A 63 1.92 -7.08 8.89
CA ARG A 63 2.81 -7.34 10.01
C ARG A 63 4.06 -6.47 9.97
N HIS A 64 4.62 -6.21 8.79
CA HIS A 64 5.79 -5.34 8.65
C HIS A 64 5.45 -3.90 9.00
N LEU A 65 4.34 -3.37 8.46
CA LEU A 65 3.95 -1.97 8.60
C LEU A 65 3.39 -1.62 9.99
N PHE A 66 2.62 -2.52 10.60
CA PHE A 66 1.91 -2.27 11.86
C PHE A 66 2.37 -3.18 13.01
N GLY A 67 3.24 -4.16 12.77
CA GLY A 67 3.55 -5.19 13.76
C GLY A 67 2.42 -6.20 13.96
N ALA A 68 2.61 -7.13 14.89
CA ALA A 68 1.65 -8.23 15.13
C ALA A 68 0.36 -7.79 15.85
N ALA A 69 0.38 -6.65 16.54
CA ALA A 69 -0.73 -6.13 17.35
C ALA A 69 -1.15 -4.71 16.95
N GLY A 70 -0.60 -4.17 15.85
CA GLY A 70 -0.95 -2.83 15.40
C GLY A 70 -2.32 -2.79 14.76
N THR A 71 -3.03 -1.69 14.97
CA THR A 71 -4.32 -1.43 14.34
C THR A 71 -4.08 -0.89 12.94
N ILE A 72 -4.70 -1.52 11.94
CA ILE A 72 -4.74 -1.01 10.58
C ILE A 72 -5.87 0.02 10.52
N PRO A 73 -5.62 1.26 10.08
CA PRO A 73 -6.69 2.25 9.94
C PRO A 73 -7.74 1.73 8.97
N ALA A 74 -9.00 2.05 9.24
CA ALA A 74 -10.08 1.77 8.30
C ALA A 74 -9.83 2.59 7.02
N MET A 75 -9.37 1.91 5.98
CA MET A 75 -9.23 2.46 4.65
C MET A 75 -10.27 1.76 3.79
N ASP A 76 -11.09 2.54 3.09
CA ASP A 76 -12.06 2.00 2.15
C ASP A 76 -11.33 1.74 0.81
N PRO A 77 -11.05 0.48 0.44
CA PRO A 77 -10.67 0.18 -0.92
C PRO A 77 -11.93 0.43 -1.75
N ARG A 78 -12.08 1.66 -2.27
CA ARG A 78 -13.24 2.11 -3.05
C ARG A 78 -13.81 0.98 -3.91
N GLN A 79 -15.13 0.93 -4.02
CA GLN A 79 -15.95 -0.06 -4.76
C GLN A 79 -15.61 -0.31 -6.26
N ALA A 80 -14.52 0.24 -6.80
CA ALA A 80 -14.00 -0.09 -8.12
C ALA A 80 -12.47 0.12 -8.18
N ALA A 81 -11.70 -0.73 -7.49
CA ALA A 81 -10.25 -0.77 -7.71
C ALA A 81 -9.98 -1.03 -9.20
N THR A 82 -9.20 -0.17 -9.84
CA THR A 82 -8.84 -0.36 -11.25
C THR A 82 -7.74 -1.41 -11.39
N ASP A 83 -7.54 -1.98 -12.59
CA ASP A 83 -6.41 -2.87 -12.86
C ASP A 83 -5.04 -2.24 -12.56
N LEU A 84 -4.96 -0.90 -12.63
CA LEU A 84 -3.76 -0.16 -12.24
C LEU A 84 -3.57 -0.17 -10.72
N ASP A 85 -4.64 -0.01 -9.95
CA ASP A 85 -4.59 -0.05 -8.48
C ASP A 85 -4.22 -1.44 -7.97
N LEU A 86 -4.71 -2.50 -8.63
CA LEU A 86 -4.37 -3.87 -8.30
C LEU A 86 -2.89 -4.19 -8.58
N ARG A 87 -2.34 -3.71 -9.71
CA ARG A 87 -0.91 -3.84 -10.02
C ARG A 87 -0.04 -3.09 -9.02
N ARG A 88 -0.39 -1.84 -8.71
CA ARG A 88 0.28 -1.05 -7.66
C ARG A 88 0.21 -1.75 -6.31
N ALA A 89 -0.93 -2.32 -5.95
CA ALA A 89 -1.12 -3.06 -4.72
C ALA A 89 -0.18 -4.28 -4.63
N ASP A 90 -0.06 -5.07 -5.70
CA ASP A 90 0.88 -6.21 -5.71
C ASP A 90 2.34 -5.77 -5.65
N ARG A 91 2.71 -4.69 -6.36
CA ARG A 91 4.04 -4.08 -6.26
C ARG A 91 4.36 -3.65 -4.83
N LEU A 92 3.42 -2.97 -4.16
CA LEU A 92 3.58 -2.55 -2.76
C LEU A 92 3.75 -3.75 -1.82
N ARG A 93 2.96 -4.81 -2.00
CA ARG A 93 3.08 -6.04 -1.21
C ARG A 93 4.44 -6.71 -1.35
N SER A 94 5.03 -6.63 -2.55
CA SER A 94 6.31 -7.28 -2.85
C SER A 94 7.51 -6.46 -2.36
N ASP A 95 7.51 -5.15 -2.58
CA ASP A 95 8.73 -4.34 -2.47
C ASP A 95 8.72 -3.29 -1.36
N LEU A 96 7.55 -2.88 -0.87
CA LEU A 96 7.47 -1.85 0.18
C LEU A 96 8.22 -2.24 1.46
N PRO A 97 8.17 -3.50 1.96
CA PRO A 97 8.91 -3.90 3.16
C PRO A 97 10.43 -3.73 3.06
N ALA A 98 10.99 -3.74 1.84
CA ALA A 98 12.42 -3.50 1.60
C ALA A 98 12.78 -2.01 1.55
N ARG A 99 11.78 -1.12 1.40
CA ARG A 99 11.96 0.33 1.25
C ARG A 99 11.65 1.12 2.52
N VAL A 100 10.90 0.53 3.46
CA VAL A 100 10.55 1.18 4.73
C VAL A 100 10.95 0.34 5.93
N ARG A 101 11.19 1.03 7.04
CA ARG A 101 11.49 0.41 8.32
C ARG A 101 10.32 -0.46 8.80
N PHE A 102 10.67 -1.50 9.57
CA PHE A 102 9.66 -2.25 10.31
C PHE A 102 8.89 -1.31 11.23
N ARG A 103 7.55 -1.44 11.22
CA ARG A 103 6.58 -0.60 11.93
C ARG A 103 6.48 0.85 11.46
N ALA A 104 6.91 1.15 10.23
CA ALA A 104 6.84 2.51 9.68
C ALA A 104 5.41 3.09 9.63
N ALA A 105 4.35 2.28 9.68
CA ALA A 105 2.96 2.75 9.59
C ALA A 105 2.22 2.82 10.94
N MET A 106 2.89 2.56 12.08
CA MET A 106 2.24 2.56 13.40
C MET A 106 1.48 3.86 13.70
N PHE A 107 2.04 5.01 13.29
CA PHE A 107 1.45 6.32 13.48
C PHE A 107 0.11 6.51 12.75
N LEU A 108 -0.16 5.74 11.70
CA LEU A 108 -1.43 5.79 10.97
C LEU A 108 -2.56 5.11 11.76
N GLY A 109 -2.25 4.14 12.63
CA GLY A 109 -3.24 3.44 13.45
C GLY A 109 -3.71 4.25 14.67
N ASP A 110 -2.88 5.15 15.18
CA ASP A 110 -3.18 5.95 16.38
C ASP A 110 -4.09 7.16 16.10
N LEU A 111 -4.22 7.58 14.84
CA LEU A 111 -5.08 8.69 14.41
C LEU A 111 -6.58 8.34 14.30
N ALA A 112 -6.97 7.08 14.52
CA ALA A 112 -8.38 6.67 14.55
C ALA A 112 -9.05 6.88 15.93
N ARG A 113 -8.35 7.47 16.91
CA ARG A 113 -8.84 7.76 18.27
C ARG A 113 -8.85 9.24 18.65
N GLY A 114 -8.63 10.14 17.70
CA GLY A 114 -8.67 11.60 17.90
C GLY A 114 -9.93 12.23 17.33
#